data_AF-Q2IEA7-F1
#
_entry.id   AF-Q2IEA7-F1
#
_cell.length_a   1.000
_cell.length_b   1.000
_cell.length_c   1.000
_cell.angle_alpha   90.00
_cell.angle_beta   90.00
_cell.angle_gamma   90.00
#
_symmetry.space_group_name_H-M   'P 1'
#
loop_
_entity.id
_entity.type
_entity.pdbx_description
1 polymer ?
#
loop_
_entity_poly.entity_id
_entity_poly.type
_entity_poly.pdbx_seq_one_letter_code
_entity_poly.pdbx_strand_id
1 'polypeptide(L)'
;MTACPSDLRLEGLLLAPDGADAAHVTACPACQERLAEMRAQGEAFAREVYPATVDAVLASVRSAPVRGAPGPRPAPRLRWLRFAVPLAAAAAAALFLLVRLRPAPTVELSVFVKDAARAAPVADGEPVPASAALRFEVHPSSPCCLWILSVDPSGNIARLYPPKGDKASEELIHPAEPHALPTTAVLDGRAGPARIFAVCTKAPVPWPALKDAAAKKLEKGDDAVRQLRAISGLPRGSAQTSVLIEKRG
;
A
#
# COMPACT_ATOMS: atom_id res chain seq x y z
N MET A 1 34.66 -19.21 8.79
CA MET A 1 33.99 -18.14 8.03
C MET A 1 33.37 -17.20 9.04
N THR A 2 33.96 -16.02 9.24
CA THR A 2 33.40 -14.97 10.10
C THR A 2 32.17 -14.38 9.43
N ALA A 3 31.12 -14.11 10.21
CA ALA A 3 29.92 -13.46 9.71
C ALA A 3 30.24 -12.05 9.18
N CYS A 4 29.53 -11.61 8.14
CA CYS A 4 29.70 -10.25 7.60
C CYS A 4 29.33 -9.21 8.68
N PRO A 5 30.06 -8.08 8.76
CA PRO A 5 29.72 -6.97 9.65
C PRO A 5 28.37 -6.35 9.26
N SER A 6 27.66 -5.82 10.25
CA SER A 6 26.42 -5.07 10.04
C SER A 6 26.69 -3.76 9.27
N ASP A 7 25.68 -3.23 8.59
CA ASP A 7 25.75 -1.93 7.89
C ASP A 7 26.32 -0.80 8.77
N LEU A 8 25.91 -0.71 10.04
CA LEU A 8 26.45 0.28 10.98
C LEU A 8 27.98 0.19 11.19
N ARG A 9 28.53 -1.03 11.12
CA ARG A 9 29.98 -1.27 11.26
C ARG A 9 30.71 -0.94 9.96
N LEU A 10 30.08 -1.17 8.81
CA LEU A 10 30.58 -0.75 7.50
C LEU A 10 30.59 0.78 7.37
N GLU A 11 29.56 1.47 7.86
CA GLU A 11 29.53 2.94 7.93
C GLU A 11 30.68 3.50 8.79
N GLY A 12 31.03 2.81 9.88
CA GLY A 12 32.20 3.15 10.70
C GLY A 12 33.51 3.18 9.90
N LEU A 13 33.66 2.32 8.90
CA LEU A 13 34.84 2.31 8.00
C LEU A 13 34.87 3.49 7.02
N LEU A 14 33.74 4.17 6.77
CA LEU A 14 33.73 5.40 5.98
C LEU A 14 34.36 6.56 6.74
N LEU A 15 34.27 6.55 8.08
CA LEU A 15 34.83 7.57 8.97
C LEU A 15 36.26 7.21 9.42
N ALA A 16 36.54 5.92 9.60
CA ALA A 16 37.84 5.39 10.02
C ALA A 16 38.21 4.17 9.14
N PRO A 17 38.89 4.38 8.01
CA PRO A 17 39.18 3.32 7.03
C PRO A 17 39.97 2.14 7.59
N ASP A 18 40.78 2.36 8.61
CA ASP A 18 41.62 1.36 9.27
C ASP A 18 40.92 0.67 10.47
N GLY A 19 39.59 0.73 10.53
CA GLY A 19 38.80 0.14 11.61
C GLY A 19 38.87 -1.38 11.69
N ALA A 20 38.31 -1.95 12.77
CA ALA A 20 38.39 -3.37 13.10
C ALA A 20 37.90 -4.32 11.99
N ASP A 21 37.05 -3.85 11.07
CA ASP A 21 36.48 -4.64 9.98
C ASP A 21 37.22 -4.48 8.63
N ALA A 22 38.28 -3.65 8.56
CA ALA A 22 39.00 -3.36 7.33
C ALA A 22 39.60 -4.62 6.67
N ALA A 23 40.19 -5.50 7.47
CA ALA A 23 40.74 -6.77 7.00
C ALA A 23 39.66 -7.69 6.41
N HIS A 24 38.46 -7.70 7.00
CA HIS A 24 37.33 -8.48 6.49
C HIS A 24 36.81 -7.92 5.17
N VAL A 25 36.62 -6.60 5.07
CA VAL A 25 36.14 -5.96 3.85
C VAL A 25 37.12 -6.21 2.69
N THR A 26 38.42 -6.12 2.91
CA THR A 26 39.42 -6.42 1.87
C THR A 26 39.34 -7.87 1.37
N ALA A 27 38.84 -8.80 2.17
CA ALA A 27 38.71 -10.22 1.80
C ALA A 27 37.30 -10.63 1.33
N CYS A 28 36.28 -9.75 1.43
CA CYS A 28 34.88 -10.10 1.16
C CYS A 28 34.27 -9.23 0.04
N PRO A 29 34.04 -9.77 -1.17
CA PRO A 29 33.50 -9.01 -2.30
C PRO A 29 32.14 -8.34 -2.02
N ALA A 30 31.24 -9.03 -1.30
CA ALA A 30 29.92 -8.48 -0.96
C ALA A 30 30.03 -7.25 -0.04
N CYS A 31 30.96 -7.27 0.92
CA CYS A 31 31.19 -6.10 1.78
C CYS A 31 31.89 -4.96 1.04
N GLN A 32 32.73 -5.27 0.04
CA GLN A 32 33.35 -4.25 -0.81
C GLN A 32 32.31 -3.53 -1.66
N GLU A 33 31.40 -4.28 -2.27
CA GLU A 33 30.30 -3.75 -3.07
C GLU A 33 29.38 -2.86 -2.22
N ARG A 34 28.98 -3.35 -1.04
CA ARG A 34 28.15 -2.57 -0.11
C ARG A 34 28.83 -1.28 0.34
N LEU A 35 30.13 -1.33 0.64
CA LEU A 35 30.89 -0.15 1.06
C LEU A 35 31.08 0.85 -0.10
N ALA A 36 31.24 0.35 -1.34
CA ALA A 36 31.30 1.20 -2.53
C ALA A 36 29.96 1.92 -2.79
N GLU A 37 28.83 1.22 -2.61
CA GLU A 37 27.50 1.81 -2.70
C GLU A 37 27.32 2.95 -1.68
N MET A 38 27.69 2.72 -0.41
CA MET A 38 27.60 3.75 0.63
C MET A 38 28.47 4.97 0.31
N ARG A 39 29.67 4.78 -0.27
CA ARG A 39 30.52 5.89 -0.73
C ARG A 39 29.85 6.69 -1.84
N ALA A 40 29.29 6.01 -2.84
CA ALA A 40 28.59 6.68 -3.94
C ALA A 40 27.38 7.49 -3.46
N GLN A 41 26.63 6.97 -2.48
CA GLN A 41 25.52 7.70 -1.85
C GLN A 41 26.02 8.93 -1.08
N GLY A 42 27.13 8.82 -0.34
CA GLY A 42 27.76 9.95 0.35
C GLY A 42 28.22 11.05 -0.62
N GLU A 43 28.84 10.67 -1.75
CA GLU A 43 29.25 11.60 -2.80
C GLU A 43 28.05 12.29 -3.48
N ALA A 44 26.99 11.54 -3.79
CA ALA A 44 25.77 12.09 -4.35
C ALA A 44 25.12 13.09 -3.38
N PHE A 45 25.04 12.75 -2.09
CA PHE A 45 24.54 13.67 -1.06
C PHE A 45 25.39 14.94 -0.98
N ALA A 46 26.72 14.80 -0.96
CA ALA A 46 27.65 15.94 -0.88
C ALA A 46 27.56 16.87 -2.10
N ARG A 47 27.28 16.32 -3.29
CA ARG A 47 27.16 17.08 -4.54
C ARG A 47 25.79 17.73 -4.73
N GLU A 48 24.72 17.01 -4.42
CA GLU A 48 23.37 17.38 -4.85
C GLU A 48 22.51 17.92 -3.71
N VAL A 49 22.65 17.36 -2.51
CA VAL A 49 21.77 17.68 -1.38
C VAL A 49 22.41 18.68 -0.43
N TYR A 50 23.68 18.47 -0.08
CA TYR A 50 24.37 19.30 0.91
C TYR A 50 24.42 20.78 0.50
N PRO A 51 24.82 21.17 -0.74
CA PRO A 51 24.88 22.58 -1.12
C PRO A 51 23.51 23.25 -1.15
N ALA A 52 22.46 22.50 -1.52
CA ALA A 52 21.10 23.00 -1.58
C ALA A 52 20.44 23.17 -0.20
N THR A 53 20.94 22.49 0.83
CA THR A 53 20.26 22.39 2.15
C THR A 53 21.06 22.94 3.32
N VAL A 54 22.39 23.05 3.22
CA VAL A 54 23.26 23.42 4.34
C VAL A 54 22.90 24.78 4.94
N ASP A 55 22.61 25.79 4.12
CA ASP A 55 22.27 27.13 4.62
C ASP A 55 20.91 27.15 5.34
N ALA A 56 19.93 26.41 4.83
CA ALA A 56 18.63 26.28 5.46
C ALA A 56 18.75 25.56 6.82
N VAL A 57 19.58 24.52 6.90
CA VAL A 57 19.86 23.80 8.15
C VAL A 57 20.61 24.68 9.14
N LEU A 58 21.67 25.38 8.71
CA LEU A 58 22.43 26.29 9.58
C LEU A 58 21.57 27.45 10.09
N ALA A 59 20.71 28.02 9.25
CA ALA A 59 19.74 29.03 9.67
C ALA A 59 18.77 28.48 10.72
N SER A 60 18.30 27.24 10.55
CA SER A 60 17.40 26.59 11.51
C SER A 60 18.07 26.34 12.87
N VAL A 61 19.34 25.93 12.88
CA VAL A 61 20.11 25.65 14.11
C VAL A 61 20.46 26.95 14.84
N ARG A 62 20.85 28.02 14.11
CA ARG A 62 21.11 29.33 14.72
C ARG A 62 19.86 30.01 15.28
N SER A 63 18.70 29.72 14.69
CA SER A 63 17.41 30.27 15.11
C SER A 63 16.72 29.42 16.19
N ALA A 64 17.26 28.23 16.49
CA ALA A 64 16.73 27.39 17.54
C ALA A 64 16.99 28.06 18.91
N PRO A 65 15.95 28.27 19.73
CA PRO A 65 16.13 28.84 21.05
C PRO A 65 17.00 27.90 21.89
N VAL A 66 18.13 28.41 22.39
CA VAL A 66 19.00 27.70 23.33
C VAL A 66 18.16 27.34 24.56
N ARG A 67 17.94 26.04 24.79
CA ARG A 67 17.31 25.56 26.02
C ARG A 67 18.26 25.87 27.19
N GLY A 68 18.01 26.96 27.90
CA GLY A 68 18.68 27.24 29.19
C GLY A 68 19.20 28.66 29.45
N ALA A 69 19.05 29.65 28.55
CA ALA A 69 19.49 31.01 28.85
C ALA A 69 18.42 31.83 29.62
N PRO A 70 18.76 32.59 30.68
CA PRO A 70 17.84 33.56 31.29
C PRO A 70 17.56 34.67 30.27
N GLY A 71 16.28 34.86 29.92
CA GLY A 71 15.90 35.67 28.76
C GLY A 71 16.23 37.17 28.88
N PRO A 72 16.61 37.84 27.77
CA PRO A 72 16.66 39.29 27.74
C PRO A 72 15.26 39.90 27.56
N ARG A 73 15.09 41.10 28.14
CA ARG A 73 13.85 41.89 28.22
C ARG A 73 13.18 42.11 26.85
N PRO A 74 11.84 42.23 26.79
CA PRO A 74 11.12 42.36 25.52
C PRO A 74 11.34 43.73 24.88
N ALA A 75 11.82 43.73 23.63
CA ALA A 75 11.89 44.92 22.79
C ALA A 75 10.51 45.24 22.14
N PRO A 76 10.18 46.53 21.92
CA PRO A 76 8.83 46.97 21.54
C PRO A 76 8.44 46.70 20.07
N ARG A 77 9.26 46.00 19.29
CA ARG A 77 8.95 45.64 17.89
C ARG A 77 8.10 44.38 17.75
N LEU A 78 7.81 43.70 18.87
CA LEU A 78 7.05 42.45 18.93
C LEU A 78 5.51 42.62 18.89
N ARG A 79 4.99 43.80 18.54
CA ARG A 79 3.54 44.01 18.36
C ARG A 79 3.03 43.51 17.00
N TRP A 80 3.85 43.56 15.95
CA TRP A 80 3.47 43.09 14.61
C TRP A 80 3.55 41.56 14.46
N LEU A 81 4.39 40.89 15.24
CA LEU A 81 4.48 39.42 15.27
C LEU A 81 3.25 38.74 15.88
N ARG A 82 2.38 39.46 16.60
CA ARG A 82 1.10 38.94 17.08
C ARG A 82 0.12 38.59 15.95
N PHE A 83 0.33 39.11 14.75
CA PHE A 83 -0.48 38.80 13.57
C PHE A 83 0.18 37.79 12.61
N ALA A 84 1.49 37.60 12.68
CA ALA A 84 2.22 36.65 11.81
C ALA A 84 2.24 35.21 12.33
N VAL A 85 2.29 35.02 13.67
CA VAL A 85 2.23 33.70 14.31
C VAL A 85 0.95 32.90 14.01
N PRO A 86 -0.28 33.47 14.06
CA PRO A 86 -1.49 32.71 13.74
C PRO A 86 -1.54 32.29 12.26
N LEU A 87 -0.98 33.08 11.35
CA LEU A 87 -0.98 32.78 9.92
C LEU A 87 -0.07 31.58 9.58
N ALA A 88 1.14 31.55 10.17
CA ALA A 88 2.07 30.43 9.97
C ALA A 88 1.58 29.13 10.65
N ALA A 89 0.97 29.24 11.83
CA ALA A 89 0.36 28.09 12.51
C ALA A 89 -0.86 27.55 11.73
N ALA A 90 -1.68 28.43 11.16
CA ALA A 90 -2.80 28.03 10.30
C ALA A 90 -2.31 27.35 9.01
N ALA A 91 -1.24 27.84 8.38
CA ALA A 91 -0.66 27.22 7.20
C ALA A 91 -0.08 25.82 7.50
N ALA A 92 0.65 25.66 8.61
CA ALA A 92 1.17 24.36 9.03
C ALA A 92 0.05 23.37 9.41
N ALA A 93 -0.99 23.85 10.10
CA ALA A 93 -2.18 23.04 10.41
C ALA A 93 -2.93 22.63 9.14
N ALA A 94 -3.08 23.55 8.17
CA ALA A 94 -3.70 23.26 6.88
C ALA A 94 -2.89 22.23 6.07
N LEU A 95 -1.56 22.32 6.07
CA LEU A 95 -0.69 21.35 5.40
C LEU A 95 -0.77 19.96 6.08
N PHE A 96 -0.77 19.93 7.42
CA PHE A 96 -0.93 18.70 8.18
C PHE A 96 -2.31 18.06 7.98
N LEU A 97 -3.36 18.89 7.89
CA LEU A 97 -4.70 18.45 7.51
C LEU A 97 -4.73 17.92 6.07
N LEU A 98 -4.16 18.62 5.09
CA LEU A 98 -4.09 18.16 3.70
C LEU A 98 -3.38 16.81 3.54
N VAL A 99 -2.33 16.54 4.31
CA VAL A 99 -1.64 15.24 4.32
C VAL A 99 -2.47 14.15 5.01
N ARG A 100 -3.17 14.49 6.11
CA ARG A 100 -4.06 13.56 6.85
C ARG A 100 -5.38 13.28 6.14
N LEU A 101 -5.88 14.20 5.34
CA LEU A 101 -7.18 14.14 4.65
C LEU A 101 -7.10 13.48 3.26
N ARG A 102 -5.95 12.92 2.85
CA ARG A 102 -5.93 12.11 1.62
C ARG A 102 -6.94 10.97 1.79
N PRO A 103 -8.00 10.91 0.96
CA PRO A 103 -9.02 9.89 1.08
C PRO A 103 -8.36 8.51 0.96
N ALA A 104 -8.83 7.57 1.77
CA ALA A 104 -8.37 6.19 1.68
C ALA A 104 -8.67 5.67 0.26
N PRO A 105 -7.76 4.87 -0.34
CA PRO A 105 -8.02 4.30 -1.65
C PRO A 105 -9.29 3.43 -1.58
N THR A 106 -10.20 3.67 -2.50
CA THR A 106 -11.40 2.87 -2.76
C THR A 106 -11.28 2.13 -4.08
N VAL A 107 -12.05 1.05 -4.20
CA VAL A 107 -12.26 0.31 -5.45
C VAL A 107 -13.73 -0.04 -5.56
N GLU A 108 -14.33 0.21 -6.72
CA GLU A 108 -15.67 -0.22 -7.05
C GLU A 108 -15.64 -1.51 -7.87
N LEU A 109 -16.67 -2.34 -7.71
CA LEU A 109 -16.82 -3.62 -8.39
C LEU A 109 -18.25 -3.74 -8.91
N SER A 110 -18.36 -3.93 -10.22
CA SER A 110 -19.61 -4.30 -10.89
C SER A 110 -19.49 -5.74 -11.38
N VAL A 111 -20.45 -6.59 -10.98
CA VAL A 111 -20.53 -7.99 -11.40
C VAL A 111 -21.64 -8.10 -12.42
N PHE A 112 -21.39 -8.82 -13.51
CA PHE A 112 -22.38 -9.08 -14.54
C PHE A 112 -22.53 -10.57 -14.77
N VAL A 113 -23.75 -11.06 -14.92
CA VAL A 113 -24.03 -12.42 -15.39
C VAL A 113 -24.24 -12.37 -16.89
N LYS A 114 -23.55 -13.23 -17.63
CA LYS A 114 -23.82 -13.44 -19.05
C LYS A 114 -25.08 -14.30 -19.19
N ASP A 115 -26.17 -13.69 -19.61
CA ASP A 115 -27.33 -14.40 -20.18
C ASP A 115 -27.17 -14.51 -21.71
N ALA A 116 -27.89 -15.42 -22.36
CA ALA A 116 -27.78 -15.80 -23.76
C ALA A 116 -27.87 -14.62 -24.75
N ALA A 117 -28.42 -13.47 -24.33
CA ALA A 117 -28.56 -12.27 -25.17
C ALA A 117 -27.77 -11.03 -24.68
N ARG A 118 -27.55 -10.83 -23.37
CA ARG A 118 -26.84 -9.67 -22.80
C ARG A 118 -26.23 -9.98 -21.42
N ALA A 119 -25.20 -9.21 -21.06
CA ALA A 119 -24.70 -9.17 -19.70
C ALA A 119 -25.61 -8.28 -18.84
N ALA A 120 -26.16 -8.81 -17.74
CA ALA A 120 -26.98 -8.06 -16.79
C ALA A 120 -26.19 -7.79 -15.50
N PRO A 121 -26.24 -6.58 -14.93
CA PRO A 121 -25.58 -6.28 -13.66
C PRO A 121 -26.23 -7.07 -12.52
N VAL A 122 -25.43 -7.43 -11.53
CA VAL A 122 -25.84 -8.19 -10.34
C VAL A 122 -25.69 -7.30 -9.11
N ALA A 123 -26.79 -7.08 -8.40
CA ALA A 123 -26.81 -6.34 -7.13
C ALA A 123 -26.36 -7.22 -5.95
N ASP A 124 -25.97 -6.59 -4.82
CA ASP A 124 -25.60 -7.31 -3.59
C ASP A 124 -26.80 -8.11 -3.06
N GLY A 125 -26.60 -9.42 -2.89
CA GLY A 125 -27.64 -10.37 -2.47
C GLY A 125 -28.54 -10.86 -3.60
N GLU A 126 -28.27 -10.48 -4.86
CA GLU A 126 -29.12 -10.88 -5.97
C GLU A 126 -28.96 -12.38 -6.29
N PRO A 127 -30.06 -13.09 -6.58
CA PRO A 127 -30.01 -14.48 -6.98
C PRO A 127 -29.43 -14.67 -8.38
N VAL A 128 -28.53 -15.63 -8.54
CA VAL A 128 -27.92 -15.98 -9.84
C VAL A 128 -27.92 -17.51 -10.04
N PRO A 129 -27.96 -18.02 -11.27
CA PRO A 129 -27.79 -19.45 -11.51
C PRO A 129 -26.46 -19.96 -10.96
N ALA A 130 -26.44 -21.12 -10.30
CA ALA A 130 -25.24 -21.65 -9.65
C ALA A 130 -24.10 -21.99 -10.62
N SER A 131 -24.39 -22.09 -11.92
CA SER A 131 -23.40 -22.30 -12.99
C SER A 131 -23.25 -21.07 -13.89
N ALA A 132 -23.67 -19.89 -13.43
CA ALA A 132 -23.59 -18.67 -14.22
C ALA A 132 -22.14 -18.29 -14.56
N ALA A 133 -21.97 -17.73 -15.75
CA ALA A 133 -20.72 -17.11 -16.19
C ALA A 133 -20.71 -15.63 -15.78
N LEU A 134 -19.76 -15.26 -14.94
CA LEU A 134 -19.60 -13.92 -14.40
C LEU A 134 -18.54 -13.13 -15.18
N ARG A 135 -18.83 -11.85 -15.37
CA ARG A 135 -17.89 -10.82 -15.86
C ARG A 135 -17.78 -9.72 -14.82
N PHE A 136 -16.64 -9.04 -14.84
CA PHE A 136 -16.31 -8.04 -13.84
C PHE A 136 -15.86 -6.75 -14.51
N GLU A 137 -16.29 -5.64 -13.94
CA GLU A 137 -15.75 -4.33 -14.18
C GLU A 137 -15.30 -3.73 -12.85
N VAL A 138 -14.14 -3.09 -12.84
CA VAL A 138 -13.59 -2.46 -11.64
C VAL A 138 -13.24 -1.01 -11.89
N HIS A 139 -13.41 -0.18 -10.87
CA HIS A 139 -13.03 1.23 -10.93
C HIS A 139 -12.24 1.60 -9.66
N PRO A 140 -10.89 1.52 -9.70
CA PRO A 140 -10.08 1.93 -8.57
C PRO A 140 -9.91 3.46 -8.52
N SER A 141 -9.86 4.04 -7.33
CA SER A 141 -9.60 5.48 -7.13
C SER A 141 -8.12 5.87 -7.23
N SER A 142 -7.20 4.89 -7.26
CA SER A 142 -5.76 5.08 -7.35
C SER A 142 -5.10 3.86 -8.03
N PRO A 143 -3.92 4.00 -8.64
CA PRO A 143 -3.21 2.87 -9.25
C PRO A 143 -3.01 1.70 -8.27
N CYS A 144 -3.37 0.48 -8.68
CA CYS A 144 -3.25 -0.71 -7.84
C CYS A 144 -3.09 -2.01 -8.62
N CYS A 145 -2.52 -3.00 -7.94
CA CYS A 145 -2.49 -4.40 -8.34
C CYS A 145 -3.79 -5.09 -7.89
N LEU A 146 -4.55 -5.66 -8.84
CA LEU A 146 -5.89 -6.19 -8.60
C LEU A 146 -5.93 -7.71 -8.40
N TRP A 147 -6.77 -8.12 -7.46
CA TRP A 147 -7.30 -9.49 -7.35
C TRP A 147 -8.82 -9.50 -7.31
N ILE A 148 -9.43 -10.47 -7.98
CA ILE A 148 -10.84 -10.83 -7.71
C ILE A 148 -10.87 -12.26 -7.18
N LEU A 149 -11.56 -12.43 -6.06
CA LEU A 149 -11.71 -13.71 -5.38
C LEU A 149 -13.14 -13.91 -4.91
N SER A 150 -13.59 -15.15 -4.78
CA SER A 150 -14.84 -15.50 -4.11
C SER A 150 -14.58 -16.24 -2.80
N VAL A 151 -15.47 -16.04 -1.84
CA VAL A 151 -15.53 -16.76 -0.57
C VAL A 151 -16.86 -17.52 -0.50
N ASP A 152 -16.79 -18.82 -0.21
CA ASP A 152 -17.95 -19.69 -0.02
C ASP A 152 -18.22 -20.00 1.48
N PRO A 153 -19.35 -20.65 1.82
CA PRO A 153 -19.69 -20.97 3.21
C PRO A 153 -18.73 -21.96 3.89
N SER A 154 -17.96 -22.73 3.12
CA SER A 154 -16.93 -23.62 3.66
C SER A 154 -15.66 -22.86 4.08
N GLY A 155 -15.58 -21.56 3.76
CA GLY A 155 -14.39 -20.74 3.89
C GLY A 155 -13.38 -20.99 2.77
N ASN A 156 -13.80 -21.60 1.66
CA ASN A 156 -12.94 -21.73 0.50
C ASN A 156 -12.83 -20.38 -0.20
N ILE A 157 -11.58 -20.00 -0.49
CA ILE A 157 -11.28 -18.82 -1.27
C ILE A 157 -10.85 -19.27 -2.66
N ALA A 158 -11.66 -18.96 -3.66
CA ALA A 158 -11.35 -19.23 -5.06
C ALA A 158 -10.88 -17.94 -5.76
N ARG A 159 -9.87 -18.09 -6.62
CA ARG A 159 -9.38 -17.00 -7.46
C ARG A 159 -10.24 -16.88 -8.71
N LEU A 160 -10.81 -15.71 -8.95
CA LEU A 160 -11.55 -15.40 -10.18
C LEU A 160 -10.70 -14.59 -11.16
N TYR A 161 -9.85 -13.70 -10.65
CA TYR A 161 -8.89 -12.92 -11.44
C TYR A 161 -7.61 -12.62 -10.64
N PRO A 162 -6.43 -12.62 -11.29
CA PRO A 162 -6.18 -13.10 -12.65
C PRO A 162 -6.23 -14.64 -12.74
N PRO A 163 -6.35 -15.22 -13.95
CA PRO A 163 -6.39 -16.67 -14.12
C PRO A 163 -5.14 -17.41 -13.63
N LYS A 164 -5.31 -18.73 -13.48
CA LYS A 164 -4.29 -19.78 -13.66
C LYS A 164 -2.89 -19.47 -14.24
N GLY A 165 -1.99 -18.72 -13.59
CA GLY A 165 -0.62 -18.52 -14.12
C GLY A 165 -0.46 -17.28 -14.99
N ASP A 166 -1.49 -16.44 -15.05
CA ASP A 166 -1.43 -15.09 -15.57
C ASP A 166 -0.77 -14.15 -14.53
N LYS A 167 -0.04 -13.15 -15.02
CA LYS A 167 0.66 -12.13 -14.23
C LYS A 167 -0.08 -10.79 -14.18
N ALA A 168 -1.32 -10.69 -14.65
CA ALA A 168 -2.06 -9.41 -14.66
C ALA A 168 -2.25 -8.78 -13.26
N SER A 169 -2.10 -9.53 -12.17
CA SER A 169 -2.03 -8.96 -10.80
C SER A 169 -0.72 -8.22 -10.49
N GLU A 170 0.30 -8.36 -11.32
CA GLU A 170 1.57 -7.62 -11.24
C GLU A 170 1.50 -6.30 -12.00
N GLU A 171 0.52 -6.15 -12.90
CA GLU A 171 0.26 -4.93 -13.64
C GLU A 171 -0.57 -3.94 -12.80
N LEU A 172 -0.31 -2.64 -13.00
CA LEU A 172 -1.05 -1.58 -12.33
C LEU A 172 -2.29 -1.23 -13.13
N ILE A 173 -3.46 -1.35 -12.50
CA ILE A 173 -4.71 -0.79 -13.03
C ILE A 173 -4.78 0.68 -12.62
N HIS A 174 -4.98 1.57 -13.59
CA HIS A 174 -5.04 3.02 -13.38
C HIS A 174 -6.49 3.51 -13.13
N PRO A 175 -6.70 4.65 -12.46
CA PRO A 175 -8.04 5.11 -12.05
C PRO A 175 -8.85 5.82 -13.14
N ALA A 176 -8.39 5.84 -14.40
CA ALA A 176 -8.94 6.74 -15.42
C ALA A 176 -10.36 6.35 -15.88
N GLU A 177 -10.63 5.06 -16.12
CA GLU A 177 -11.90 4.56 -16.65
C GLU A 177 -12.33 3.25 -15.93
N PRO A 178 -13.60 2.85 -15.98
CA PRO A 178 -14.01 1.51 -15.57
C PRO A 178 -13.28 0.44 -16.41
N HIS A 179 -12.60 -0.49 -15.76
CA HIS A 179 -11.83 -1.54 -16.42
C HIS A 179 -12.67 -2.81 -16.50
N ALA A 180 -13.22 -3.09 -17.69
CA ALA A 180 -13.81 -4.39 -17.97
C ALA A 180 -12.71 -5.45 -18.05
N LEU A 181 -12.78 -6.45 -17.17
CA LEU A 181 -11.75 -7.49 -17.14
C LEU A 181 -11.94 -8.47 -18.30
N PRO A 182 -10.86 -8.91 -18.96
CA PRO A 182 -10.93 -9.80 -20.13
C PRO A 182 -11.31 -11.24 -19.78
N THR A 183 -11.64 -11.52 -18.51
CA THR A 183 -11.86 -12.87 -18.00
C THR A 183 -13.34 -13.11 -17.69
N THR A 184 -13.76 -14.35 -17.85
CA THR A 184 -15.07 -14.82 -17.41
C THR A 184 -14.84 -15.90 -16.37
N ALA A 185 -15.47 -15.77 -15.21
CA ALA A 185 -15.40 -16.77 -14.15
C ALA A 185 -16.71 -17.55 -14.10
N VAL A 186 -16.64 -18.88 -14.16
CA VAL A 186 -17.82 -19.75 -14.07
C VAL A 186 -18.00 -20.18 -12.62
N LEU A 187 -19.22 -20.05 -12.11
CA LEU A 187 -19.57 -20.51 -10.77
C LEU A 187 -19.53 -22.05 -10.67
N ASP A 188 -19.39 -22.54 -9.45
CA ASP A 188 -19.09 -23.95 -9.15
C ASP A 188 -20.29 -24.93 -9.27
N GLY A 189 -21.46 -24.45 -9.68
CA GLY A 189 -22.69 -25.23 -9.75
C GLY A 189 -23.34 -25.52 -8.40
N ARG A 190 -22.78 -25.05 -7.29
CA ARG A 190 -23.31 -25.29 -5.94
C ARG A 190 -24.22 -24.14 -5.53
N ALA A 191 -25.41 -24.47 -5.05
CA ALA A 191 -26.32 -23.50 -4.46
C ALA A 191 -25.78 -22.93 -3.15
N GLY A 192 -26.27 -21.75 -2.75
CA GLY A 192 -25.91 -21.06 -1.51
C GLY A 192 -25.19 -19.73 -1.74
N PRO A 193 -24.90 -18.98 -0.66
CA PRO A 193 -24.30 -17.66 -0.79
C PRO A 193 -22.84 -17.77 -1.20
N ALA A 194 -22.38 -16.83 -2.02
CA ALA A 194 -20.96 -16.59 -2.25
C ALA A 194 -20.71 -15.09 -2.27
N ARG A 195 -19.60 -14.65 -1.68
CA ARG A 195 -19.23 -13.24 -1.69
C ARG A 195 -17.98 -13.02 -2.52
N ILE A 196 -18.10 -12.14 -3.51
CA ILE A 196 -17.05 -11.79 -4.45
C ILE A 196 -16.38 -10.52 -3.98
N PHE A 197 -15.06 -10.51 -3.89
CA PHE A 197 -14.26 -9.37 -3.49
C PHE A 197 -13.41 -8.89 -4.65
N ALA A 198 -13.36 -7.56 -4.84
CA ALA A 198 -12.26 -6.90 -5.52
C ALA A 198 -11.29 -6.38 -4.47
N VAL A 199 -10.01 -6.73 -4.60
CA VAL A 199 -8.95 -6.32 -3.69
C VAL A 199 -7.86 -5.62 -4.47
N CYS A 200 -7.63 -4.35 -4.15
CA CYS A 200 -6.56 -3.55 -4.72
C CYS A 200 -5.41 -3.41 -3.73
N THR A 201 -4.20 -3.72 -4.18
CA THR A 201 -2.96 -3.69 -3.38
C THR A 201 -1.99 -2.68 -3.99
N LYS A 202 -1.16 -2.05 -3.15
CA LYS A 202 -0.18 -1.03 -3.61
C LYS A 202 1.02 -1.61 -4.35
N ALA A 203 1.31 -2.88 -4.11
CA ALA A 203 2.41 -3.62 -4.72
C ALA A 203 1.92 -5.03 -5.06
N PRO A 204 2.54 -5.73 -6.02
CA PRO A 204 2.18 -7.10 -6.37
C PRO A 204 2.24 -8.02 -5.14
N VAL A 205 1.18 -8.79 -4.93
CA VAL A 205 1.08 -9.77 -3.83
C VAL A 205 0.89 -11.15 -4.42
N PRO A 206 1.76 -12.14 -4.13
CA PRO A 206 1.56 -13.49 -4.62
C PRO A 206 0.24 -14.10 -4.12
N TRP A 207 -0.46 -14.83 -5.00
CA TRP A 207 -1.74 -15.48 -4.67
C TRP A 207 -1.72 -16.28 -3.35
N PRO A 208 -0.71 -17.12 -3.05
CA PRO A 208 -0.68 -17.87 -1.79
C PRO A 208 -0.69 -16.94 -0.56
N ALA A 209 0.09 -15.86 -0.59
CA ALA A 209 0.17 -14.91 0.51
C ALA A 209 -1.16 -14.16 0.71
N LEU A 210 -1.83 -13.77 -0.38
CA LEU A 210 -3.14 -13.13 -0.32
C LEU A 210 -4.20 -14.09 0.24
N LYS A 211 -4.24 -15.33 -0.26
CA LYS A 211 -5.17 -16.37 0.18
C LYS A 211 -5.00 -16.68 1.66
N ASP A 212 -3.76 -16.88 2.11
CA ASP A 212 -3.47 -17.19 3.51
C ASP A 212 -3.80 -16.01 4.43
N ALA A 213 -3.49 -14.79 4.00
CA ALA A 213 -3.85 -13.57 4.72
C ALA A 213 -5.36 -13.42 4.88
N ALA A 214 -6.11 -13.68 3.81
CA ALA A 214 -7.57 -13.64 3.82
C ALA A 214 -8.18 -14.74 4.70
N ALA A 215 -7.67 -15.97 4.61
CA ALA A 215 -8.22 -17.13 5.30
C ALA A 215 -8.10 -17.08 6.84
N LYS A 216 -7.07 -16.41 7.38
CA LYS A 216 -6.77 -16.39 8.82
C LYS A 216 -7.92 -15.98 9.74
N LYS A 217 -8.85 -15.17 9.26
CA LYS A 217 -9.94 -14.59 10.06
C LYS A 217 -11.32 -14.79 9.43
N LEU A 218 -11.43 -15.69 8.45
CA LEU A 218 -12.74 -16.00 7.87
C LEU A 218 -13.52 -16.95 8.77
N GLU A 219 -14.70 -16.50 9.16
CA GLU A 219 -15.71 -17.36 9.76
C GLU A 219 -16.39 -18.19 8.65
N LYS A 220 -16.81 -19.41 9.01
CA LYS A 220 -17.48 -20.34 8.10
C LYS A 220 -18.99 -20.31 8.34
N GLY A 221 -19.75 -20.70 7.32
CA GLY A 221 -21.20 -20.78 7.33
C GLY A 221 -21.86 -19.73 6.44
N ASP A 222 -23.10 -20.01 6.06
CA ASP A 222 -23.86 -19.18 5.12
C ASP A 222 -24.03 -17.75 5.64
N ASP A 223 -24.41 -17.60 6.92
CA ASP A 223 -24.64 -16.29 7.54
C ASP A 223 -23.35 -15.49 7.66
N ALA A 224 -22.22 -16.17 7.92
CA ALA A 224 -20.90 -15.54 7.92
C ALA A 224 -20.59 -14.93 6.55
N VAL A 225 -20.85 -15.64 5.45
CA VAL A 225 -20.65 -15.14 4.08
C VAL A 225 -21.59 -13.99 3.75
N ARG A 226 -22.86 -14.07 4.15
CA ARG A 226 -23.85 -13.00 3.93
C ARG A 226 -23.48 -11.71 4.65
N GLN A 227 -22.88 -11.80 5.84
CA GLN A 227 -22.48 -10.67 6.67
C GLN A 227 -21.06 -10.18 6.40
N LEU A 228 -20.20 -11.00 5.80
CA LEU A 228 -18.84 -10.61 5.44
C LEU A 228 -18.89 -9.36 4.55
N ARG A 229 -18.34 -8.22 4.99
CA ARG A 229 -18.25 -7.01 4.16
C ARG A 229 -16.83 -6.69 3.73
N ALA A 230 -15.87 -7.21 4.49
CA ALA A 230 -14.45 -6.96 4.31
C ALA A 230 -13.66 -8.19 4.78
N ILE A 231 -12.58 -8.48 4.07
CA ILE A 231 -11.58 -9.46 4.47
C ILE A 231 -10.57 -8.78 5.39
N SER A 232 -10.38 -9.39 6.56
CA SER A 232 -9.35 -8.97 7.50
C SER A 232 -8.00 -9.61 7.14
N GLY A 233 -6.89 -8.92 7.48
CA GLY A 233 -5.54 -9.47 7.29
C GLY A 233 -4.89 -9.14 5.94
N LEU A 234 -5.60 -8.46 5.04
CA LEU A 234 -5.02 -7.93 3.80
C LEU A 234 -3.82 -6.98 4.06
N PRO A 235 -2.90 -6.85 3.09
CA PRO A 235 -1.78 -5.91 3.19
C PRO A 235 -2.21 -4.48 3.56
N ARG A 236 -1.35 -3.78 4.30
CA ARG A 236 -1.65 -2.42 4.74
C ARG A 236 -1.85 -1.49 3.54
N GLY A 237 -2.94 -0.72 3.59
CA GLY A 237 -3.29 0.22 2.52
C GLY A 237 -3.95 -0.43 1.31
N SER A 238 -4.39 -1.69 1.43
CA SER A 238 -5.29 -2.30 0.45
C SER A 238 -6.67 -1.66 0.47
N ALA A 239 -7.23 -1.46 -0.73
CA ALA A 239 -8.62 -1.12 -0.94
C ALA A 239 -9.41 -2.41 -1.21
N GLN A 240 -10.66 -2.49 -0.75
CA GLN A 240 -11.52 -3.61 -1.08
C GLN A 240 -12.98 -3.21 -1.15
N THR A 241 -13.75 -3.94 -1.95
CA THR A 241 -15.20 -3.92 -1.96
C THR A 241 -15.71 -5.33 -2.22
N SER A 242 -17.01 -5.56 -2.01
CA SER A 242 -17.61 -6.86 -2.25
C SER A 242 -19.05 -6.82 -2.73
N VAL A 243 -19.43 -7.88 -3.43
CA VAL A 243 -20.80 -8.15 -3.87
C VAL A 243 -21.16 -9.57 -3.43
N LEU A 244 -22.23 -9.73 -2.66
CA LEU A 244 -22.85 -11.03 -2.39
C LEU A 244 -23.71 -11.46 -3.57
N ILE A 245 -23.65 -12.74 -3.86
CA ILE A 245 -24.56 -13.41 -4.79
C ILE A 245 -25.20 -14.60 -4.09
N GLU A 246 -26.47 -14.86 -4.39
CA GLU A 246 -27.20 -16.03 -3.90
C GLU A 246 -27.34 -17.06 -5.03
N LYS A 247 -26.50 -18.10 -5.01
CA LYS A 247 -26.47 -19.11 -6.08
C LYS A 247 -27.70 -20.02 -5.97
N ARG A 248 -28.49 -20.10 -7.04
CA ARG A 248 -29.67 -20.97 -7.17
C ARG A 248 -29.34 -22.23 -7.97
N GLY A 249 -29.74 -23.39 -7.44
CA GLY A 249 -29.63 -24.68 -8.13
C GLY A 249 -30.66 -24.86 -9.23
#